data_AF-A0A2T3W3D8-F1
#
_entry.id   AF-A0A2T3W3D8-F1
#
_cell.length_a   1.000
_cell.length_b   1.000
_cell.length_c   1.000
_cell.angle_alpha   90.00
_cell.angle_beta   90.00
_cell.angle_gamma   90.00
#
_symmetry.space_group_name_H-M   'P 1'
#
loop_
_entity.id
_entity.type
_entity.pdbx_description
1 polymer ?
#
loop_
_entity_poly.entity_id
_entity_poly.type
_entity_poly.pdbx_seq_one_letter_code
_entity_poly.pdbx_strand_id
1 'polypeptide(L)'
;MIREVLGRPPKNWVTIRTLIGTPLGKKPLPLEYYTRRLPGGKIVIARKRGMADDDVVAPLGVDGSGKIFLRQGSSRLSDPTLMKNNDKKMHGALPSGHQIHHLVPDNLIKDHPLGQAAERLGISLDRGENLMGLPGKMAFDPATNPAGHWSSHPQYDAIVTGLLETNRVALERAYGSLDLVPKDKLKVVMDDIADEMRDRIQKGKIPLKDGRLASAPGGPQENLA
;
A
#
# COMPACT_ATOMS: atom_id res chain seq x y z
N MET A 1 13.63 -20.95 -4.14
CA MET A 1 12.51 -20.68 -3.20
C MET A 1 12.75 -19.51 -2.23
N ILE A 2 13.59 -19.57 -1.19
CA ILE A 2 13.65 -18.45 -0.20
C ILE A 2 14.36 -17.18 -0.72
N ARG A 3 15.41 -17.33 -1.53
CA ARG A 3 16.05 -16.19 -2.20
C ARG A 3 15.11 -15.48 -3.19
N GLU A 4 14.19 -16.22 -3.81
CA GLU A 4 13.18 -15.66 -4.73
C GLU A 4 12.09 -14.86 -3.98
N VAL A 5 11.87 -15.12 -2.69
CA VAL A 5 10.77 -14.50 -1.92
C VAL A 5 11.22 -13.26 -1.14
N LEU A 6 12.48 -13.20 -0.67
CA LEU A 6 12.96 -12.10 0.18
C LEU A 6 14.25 -11.42 -0.31
N GLY A 7 14.90 -11.90 -1.37
CA GLY A 7 16.21 -11.40 -1.84
C GLY A 7 17.37 -11.75 -0.91
N ARG A 8 17.25 -11.44 0.40
CA ARG A 8 18.17 -11.79 1.49
C ARG A 8 17.38 -12.41 2.66
N PRO A 9 17.89 -13.48 3.30
CA PRO A 9 17.22 -14.04 4.48
C PRO A 9 17.21 -13.01 5.63
N PRO A 10 16.08 -12.85 6.34
CA PRO A 10 15.94 -11.90 7.44
C PRO A 10 16.84 -12.31 8.62
N LYS A 11 17.23 -11.35 9.48
CA LYS A 11 18.14 -11.62 10.61
C LYS A 11 17.65 -12.74 11.53
N ASN A 12 16.34 -12.85 11.71
CA ASN A 12 15.73 -13.88 12.55
C ASN A 12 15.43 -15.22 11.82
N TRP A 13 15.95 -15.43 10.60
CA TRP A 13 15.66 -16.60 9.75
C TRP A 13 15.89 -17.95 10.45
N VAL A 14 17.02 -18.08 11.16
CA VAL A 14 17.40 -19.32 11.87
C VAL A 14 16.32 -19.74 12.85
N THR A 15 15.70 -18.77 13.53
CA THR A 15 14.63 -18.98 14.49
C THR A 15 13.33 -19.36 13.80
N ILE A 16 12.90 -18.57 12.81
CA ILE A 16 11.56 -18.73 12.22
C ILE A 16 11.42 -19.91 11.28
N ARG A 17 12.50 -20.37 10.62
CA ARG A 17 12.44 -21.52 9.71
C ARG A 17 11.93 -22.79 10.41
N THR A 18 12.11 -22.87 11.72
CA THR A 18 11.66 -24.01 12.55
C THR A 18 10.15 -23.98 12.87
N LEU A 19 9.49 -22.85 12.60
CA LEU A 19 8.06 -22.63 12.82
C LEU A 19 7.26 -22.86 11.54
N ILE A 20 7.86 -22.65 10.36
CA ILE A 20 7.17 -22.80 9.08
C ILE A 20 6.63 -24.22 8.91
N GLY A 21 5.36 -24.33 8.51
CA GLY A 21 4.62 -25.59 8.37
C GLY A 21 4.10 -26.18 9.68
N THR A 22 4.43 -25.60 10.84
CA THR A 22 3.94 -26.09 12.15
C THR A 22 2.59 -25.46 12.50
N PRO A 23 1.68 -26.18 13.18
CA PRO A 23 0.44 -25.60 13.69
C PRO A 23 0.71 -24.48 14.70
N LEU A 24 -0.06 -23.39 14.61
CA LEU A 24 -0.01 -22.31 15.58
C LEU A 24 -0.28 -22.84 17.00
N GLY A 25 0.56 -22.48 17.97
CA GLY A 25 0.47 -22.94 19.36
C GLY A 25 1.25 -24.21 19.67
N LYS A 26 1.71 -24.97 18.66
CA LYS A 26 2.56 -26.16 18.87
C LYS A 26 3.95 -25.80 19.38
N LYS A 27 4.47 -24.65 18.94
CA LYS A 27 5.74 -24.06 19.40
C LYS A 27 5.49 -22.63 19.86
N PRO A 28 6.20 -22.15 20.90
CA PRO A 28 6.13 -20.75 21.27
C PRO A 28 6.63 -19.89 20.12
N LEU A 29 5.96 -18.76 19.90
CA LEU A 29 6.46 -17.76 18.97
C LEU A 29 7.68 -17.05 19.56
N PRO A 30 8.67 -16.66 18.74
CA PRO A 30 9.78 -15.84 19.17
C PRO A 30 9.30 -14.51 19.75
N LEU A 31 10.13 -13.89 20.61
CA LEU A 31 9.76 -12.68 21.36
C LEU A 31 9.42 -11.50 20.46
N GLU A 32 9.83 -11.51 19.19
CA GLU A 32 9.54 -10.48 18.20
C GLU A 32 8.08 -10.53 17.70
N TYR A 33 7.35 -11.62 17.98
CA TYR A 33 6.00 -11.85 17.51
C TYR A 33 4.98 -11.89 18.63
N TYR A 34 3.72 -11.69 18.27
CA TYR A 34 2.56 -11.97 19.10
C TYR A 34 1.37 -12.36 18.21
N THR A 35 0.38 -13.03 18.79
CA THR A 35 -0.88 -13.33 18.10
C THR A 35 -1.93 -12.28 18.41
N ARG A 36 -2.72 -11.88 17.41
CA ARG A 36 -3.91 -11.05 17.59
C ARG A 36 -5.11 -11.75 16.99
N ARG A 37 -6.25 -11.73 17.70
CA ARG A 37 -7.55 -12.13 17.15
C ARG A 37 -8.20 -10.92 16.47
N LEU A 38 -8.57 -11.08 15.21
CA LEU A 38 -9.31 -10.10 14.43
C LEU A 38 -10.82 -10.35 14.55
N PRO A 39 -11.67 -9.37 14.17
CA PRO A 39 -13.10 -9.59 13.99
C PRO A 39 -13.37 -10.82 13.10
N GLY A 40 -14.38 -11.62 13.46
CA GLY A 40 -14.66 -12.90 12.80
C GLY A 40 -13.79 -14.07 13.29
N GLY A 41 -13.09 -13.93 14.41
CA GLY A 41 -12.36 -15.03 15.07
C GLY A 41 -11.02 -15.40 14.43
N LYS A 42 -10.66 -14.76 13.30
CA LYS A 42 -9.40 -15.00 12.59
C LYS A 42 -8.20 -14.64 13.45
N ILE A 43 -7.25 -15.56 13.60
CA ILE A 43 -5.99 -15.31 14.32
C ILE A 43 -4.90 -14.92 13.32
N VAL A 44 -4.15 -13.88 13.65
CA VAL A 44 -2.98 -13.45 12.87
C VAL A 44 -1.75 -13.38 13.76
N ILE A 45 -0.57 -13.62 13.17
CA ILE A 45 0.72 -13.35 13.79
C ILE A 45 1.14 -11.94 13.39
N ALA A 46 1.48 -11.11 14.37
CA ALA A 46 1.96 -9.75 14.19
C ALA A 46 3.38 -9.59 14.77
N ARG A 47 4.13 -8.65 14.22
CA ARG A 47 5.46 -8.25 14.71
C ARG A 47 5.29 -7.15 15.76
N LYS A 48 6.09 -7.16 16.82
CA LYS A 48 6.10 -6.08 17.82
C LYS A 48 6.50 -4.74 17.19
N ARG A 49 6.04 -3.64 17.78
CA ARG A 49 6.38 -2.27 17.33
C ARG A 49 7.90 -2.09 17.33
N GLY A 50 8.45 -1.51 16.26
CA GLY A 50 9.89 -1.34 16.06
C GLY A 50 10.61 -2.56 15.45
N MET A 51 9.89 -3.67 15.22
CA MET A 51 10.40 -4.89 14.59
C MET A 51 9.71 -5.16 13.24
N ALA A 52 9.12 -4.13 12.63
CA ALA A 52 8.28 -4.29 11.45
C ALA A 52 9.04 -4.22 10.12
N ASP A 53 10.37 -4.08 10.17
CA ASP A 53 11.22 -4.01 8.98
C ASP A 53 11.55 -5.42 8.48
N ASP A 54 11.42 -5.62 7.16
CA ASP A 54 11.48 -6.94 6.51
C ASP A 54 12.89 -7.54 6.50
N ASP A 55 13.93 -6.74 6.74
CA ASP A 55 15.33 -7.18 6.89
C ASP A 55 15.65 -7.70 8.31
N VAL A 56 14.91 -7.26 9.33
CA VAL A 56 15.13 -7.64 10.74
C VAL A 56 14.27 -8.85 11.13
N VAL A 57 12.96 -8.76 10.92
CA VAL A 57 12.00 -9.76 11.40
C VAL A 57 11.04 -10.12 10.28
N ALA A 58 11.09 -11.36 9.81
CA ALA A 58 10.24 -11.77 8.69
C ALA A 58 8.75 -11.73 9.07
N PRO A 59 7.84 -11.39 8.16
CA PRO A 59 6.42 -11.50 8.45
C PRO A 59 5.97 -12.97 8.41
N LEU A 60 5.18 -13.36 9.41
CA LEU A 60 4.59 -14.68 9.50
C LEU A 60 3.08 -14.61 9.30
N GLY A 61 2.50 -15.66 8.73
CA GLY A 61 1.07 -15.83 8.55
C GLY A 61 0.58 -17.16 9.14
N VAL A 62 -0.73 -17.32 9.20
CA VAL A 62 -1.41 -18.58 9.57
C VAL A 62 -2.35 -18.91 8.42
N ASP A 63 -2.18 -20.08 7.81
CA ASP A 63 -3.00 -20.52 6.68
C ASP A 63 -4.37 -21.07 7.12
N GLY A 64 -5.21 -21.45 6.15
CA GLY A 64 -6.53 -22.02 6.42
C GLY A 64 -6.52 -23.34 7.19
N SER A 65 -5.37 -24.02 7.27
CA SER A 65 -5.17 -25.24 8.07
C SER A 65 -4.60 -24.96 9.46
N GLY A 66 -4.40 -23.68 9.82
CA GLY A 66 -3.83 -23.26 11.10
C GLY A 66 -2.30 -23.39 11.16
N LYS A 67 -1.62 -23.63 10.04
CA LYS A 67 -0.15 -23.76 9.99
C LYS A 67 0.51 -22.41 9.76
N ILE A 68 1.66 -22.22 10.38
CA ILE A 68 2.47 -21.02 10.23
C ILE A 68 3.15 -21.07 8.87
N PHE A 69 3.06 -19.99 8.10
CA PHE A 69 3.81 -19.84 6.86
C PHE A 69 4.61 -18.53 6.87
N LEU A 70 5.68 -18.50 6.06
CA LEU A 70 6.40 -17.27 5.81
C LEU A 70 5.51 -16.43 4.92
N ARG A 71 4.92 -15.38 5.50
CA ARG A 71 4.19 -14.43 4.69
C ARG A 71 5.24 -13.76 3.83
N GLN A 72 5.00 -13.65 2.53
CA GLN A 72 5.81 -12.74 1.74
C GLN A 72 5.74 -11.38 2.45
N GLY A 73 6.87 -10.67 2.55
CA GLY A 73 6.83 -9.27 2.97
C GLY A 73 5.65 -8.56 2.33
N SER A 74 5.12 -7.50 2.93
CA SER A 74 4.54 -6.51 2.01
C SER A 74 5.74 -6.10 1.16
N SER A 75 5.92 -6.69 -0.02
CA SER A 75 7.01 -6.40 -0.95
C SER A 75 6.74 -5.01 -1.49
N ARG A 76 6.71 -4.00 -0.60
CA ARG A 76 6.45 -2.59 -0.90
C ARG A 76 7.30 -2.27 -2.11
N LEU A 77 6.64 -1.91 -3.21
CA LEU A 77 7.35 -1.34 -4.34
C LEU A 77 7.91 0.02 -3.90
N SER A 78 7.18 0.70 -3.01
CA SER A 78 7.61 1.96 -2.42
C SER A 78 8.85 1.82 -1.53
N ASP A 79 9.85 2.65 -1.82
CA ASP A 79 10.99 2.99 -0.98
C ASP A 79 10.72 4.33 -0.25
N PRO A 80 10.56 4.33 1.09
CA PRO A 80 10.30 5.55 1.85
C PRO A 80 11.36 6.64 1.70
N THR A 81 12.61 6.28 1.46
CA THR A 81 13.71 7.23 1.28
C THR A 81 13.60 7.91 -0.07
N LEU A 82 13.36 7.12 -1.13
CA LEU A 82 13.15 7.63 -2.48
C LEU A 82 11.90 8.52 -2.53
N MET A 83 10.80 8.06 -1.95
CA MET A 83 9.55 8.80 -1.83
C MET A 83 9.78 10.17 -1.18
N LYS A 84 10.47 10.22 -0.03
CA LYS A 84 10.76 11.48 0.68
C LYS A 84 11.63 12.42 -0.15
N ASN A 85 12.63 11.90 -0.85
CA ASN A 85 13.53 12.72 -1.67
C ASN A 85 12.82 13.28 -2.91
N ASN A 86 12.01 12.46 -3.58
CA ASN A 86 11.26 12.85 -4.76
C ASN A 86 10.13 13.83 -4.42
N ASP A 87 9.40 13.60 -3.33
CA ASP A 87 8.40 14.55 -2.82
C ASP A 87 9.04 15.89 -2.50
N LYS A 88 10.16 15.90 -1.77
CA LYS A 88 10.89 17.14 -1.46
C LYS A 88 11.35 17.88 -2.71
N LYS A 89 11.81 17.16 -3.73
CA LYS A 89 12.25 17.74 -5.00
C LYS A 89 11.10 18.37 -5.79
N MET A 90 9.93 17.74 -5.77
CA MET A 90 8.77 18.15 -6.56
C MET A 90 7.92 19.22 -5.84
N HIS A 91 7.64 19.01 -4.56
CA HIS A 91 6.66 19.77 -3.78
C HIS A 91 7.27 20.59 -2.64
N GLY A 92 8.57 20.46 -2.40
CA GLY A 92 9.29 21.20 -1.35
C GLY A 92 9.16 20.59 0.04
N ALA A 93 9.32 21.39 1.09
CA ALA A 93 9.26 20.90 2.46
C ALA A 93 7.83 20.55 2.86
N LEU A 94 7.63 19.31 3.31
CA LEU A 94 6.34 18.84 3.82
C LEU A 94 5.92 19.65 5.07
N PRO A 95 4.70 20.21 5.13
CA PRO A 95 4.26 20.97 6.29
C PRO A 95 4.22 20.11 7.57
N SER A 96 4.31 20.76 8.73
CA SER A 96 4.26 20.05 10.02
C SER A 96 2.98 19.22 10.14
N GLY A 97 3.12 17.98 10.63
CA GLY A 97 2.01 17.04 10.81
C GLY A 97 1.45 16.43 9.52
N HIS A 98 2.02 16.72 8.35
CA HIS A 98 1.63 16.07 7.09
C HIS A 98 2.43 14.78 6.84
N GLN A 99 1.87 13.92 6.00
CA GLN A 99 2.46 12.65 5.58
C GLN A 99 2.36 12.53 4.06
N ILE A 100 3.38 11.92 3.44
CA ILE A 100 3.40 11.69 1.99
C ILE A 100 2.44 10.55 1.68
N HIS A 101 1.58 10.78 0.68
CA HIS A 101 0.57 9.88 0.19
C HIS A 101 0.82 9.55 -1.29
N HIS A 102 0.69 8.28 -1.66
CA HIS A 102 0.66 7.88 -3.07
C HIS A 102 -0.73 8.10 -3.66
N LEU A 103 -0.82 8.85 -4.76
CA LEU A 103 -2.06 9.10 -5.46
C LEU A 103 -2.58 7.83 -6.16
N VAL A 104 -1.67 7.06 -6.75
CA VAL A 104 -1.90 5.68 -7.17
C VAL A 104 -1.19 4.76 -6.17
N PRO A 105 -1.91 4.08 -5.27
CA PRO A 105 -1.33 3.32 -4.16
C PRO A 105 -0.48 2.10 -4.57
N ASP A 106 0.51 1.78 -3.73
CA ASP A 106 1.40 0.61 -3.85
C ASP A 106 0.65 -0.71 -4.10
N ASN A 107 -0.45 -0.96 -3.37
CA ASN A 107 -1.25 -2.17 -3.55
C ASN A 107 -1.89 -2.26 -4.94
N LEU A 108 -2.29 -1.14 -5.53
CA LEU A 108 -2.92 -1.15 -6.85
C LEU A 108 -1.88 -1.28 -7.96
N ILE A 109 -0.71 -0.64 -7.83
CA ILE A 109 0.36 -0.80 -8.82
C ILE A 109 0.85 -2.25 -8.90
N LYS A 110 0.96 -2.93 -7.74
CA LYS A 110 1.35 -4.34 -7.67
C LYS A 110 0.40 -5.28 -8.37
N ASP A 111 -0.90 -5.05 -8.17
CA ASP A 111 -1.92 -6.03 -8.52
C ASP A 111 -2.56 -5.73 -9.88
N HIS A 112 -2.48 -4.49 -10.38
CA HIS A 112 -3.12 -4.08 -11.63
C HIS A 112 -2.19 -4.24 -12.86
N PRO A 113 -2.65 -4.81 -14.00
CA PRO A 113 -1.82 -5.03 -15.19
C PRO A 113 -1.11 -3.77 -15.71
N LEU A 114 -1.82 -2.63 -15.72
CA LEU A 114 -1.25 -1.34 -16.11
C LEU A 114 -0.12 -0.88 -15.17
N GLY A 115 -0.28 -1.07 -13.86
CA GLY A 115 0.73 -0.74 -12.87
C GLY A 115 1.97 -1.62 -13.01
N GLN A 116 1.77 -2.93 -13.20
CA GLN A 116 2.86 -3.87 -13.47
C GLN A 116 3.62 -3.54 -14.76
N ALA A 117 2.91 -3.12 -15.82
CA ALA A 117 3.56 -2.67 -17.06
C ALA A 117 4.41 -1.41 -16.81
N ALA A 118 3.91 -0.46 -16.02
CA ALA A 118 4.64 0.75 -15.66
C ALA A 118 5.93 0.44 -14.89
N GLU A 119 5.85 -0.45 -13.90
CA GLU A 119 6.99 -0.92 -13.12
C GLU A 119 8.03 -1.65 -13.98
N ARG A 120 7.61 -2.51 -14.93
CA ARG A 120 8.52 -3.19 -15.86
C ARG A 120 9.32 -2.21 -16.72
N LEU A 121 8.72 -1.07 -17.09
CA LEU A 121 9.40 -0.01 -17.84
C LEU A 121 10.17 0.97 -16.93
N GLY A 122 10.23 0.72 -15.62
CA GLY A 122 10.95 1.56 -14.65
C GLY A 122 10.28 2.91 -14.42
N ILE A 123 8.96 3.00 -14.55
CA ILE A 123 8.18 4.17 -14.12
C ILE A 123 7.89 3.99 -12.64
N SER A 124 8.72 4.61 -11.79
CA SER A 124 8.64 4.43 -10.34
C SER A 124 7.29 4.88 -9.76
N LEU A 125 6.71 4.05 -8.91
CA LEU A 125 5.63 4.41 -7.99
C LEU A 125 5.96 5.65 -7.12
N ASP A 126 7.22 5.81 -6.70
CA ASP A 126 7.67 6.89 -5.80
C ASP A 126 8.10 8.16 -6.54
N ARG A 127 7.77 8.31 -7.82
CA ARG A 127 8.00 9.55 -8.57
C ARG A 127 7.17 10.70 -7.98
N GLY A 128 7.72 11.91 -7.96
CA GLY A 128 7.09 13.06 -7.30
C GLY A 128 5.68 13.38 -7.80
N GLU A 129 5.40 13.09 -9.08
CA GLU A 129 4.08 13.27 -9.71
C GLU A 129 3.00 12.41 -9.03
N ASN A 130 3.37 11.21 -8.54
CA ASN A 130 2.45 10.31 -7.84
C ASN A 130 2.37 10.57 -6.32
N LEU A 131 3.03 11.62 -5.81
CA LEU A 131 3.10 11.92 -4.39
C LEU A 131 2.34 13.20 -4.04
N MET A 132 1.69 13.20 -2.89
CA MET A 132 1.04 14.38 -2.32
C MET A 132 1.21 14.39 -0.80
N GLY A 133 1.51 15.55 -0.24
CA GLY A 133 1.43 15.77 1.20
C GLY A 133 -0.01 15.91 1.67
N LEU A 134 -0.44 15.07 2.61
CA LEU A 134 -1.76 15.13 3.23
C LEU A 134 -1.64 15.28 4.76
N PRO A 135 -2.51 16.06 5.42
CA PRO A 135 -2.44 16.24 6.86
C PRO A 135 -2.74 14.92 7.59
N GLY A 136 -1.93 14.60 8.59
CA GLY A 136 -2.25 13.55 9.55
C GLY A 136 -3.36 14.00 10.51
N LYS A 137 -3.84 13.09 11.37
CA LYS A 137 -5.01 13.32 12.25
C LYS A 137 -4.95 14.61 13.06
N MET A 138 -3.78 14.97 13.58
CA MET A 138 -3.61 16.15 14.46
C MET A 138 -3.50 17.47 13.68
N ALA A 139 -3.17 17.41 12.39
CA ALA A 139 -2.99 18.57 11.53
C ALA A 139 -4.15 18.77 10.54
N PHE A 140 -5.18 17.93 10.62
CA PHE A 140 -6.33 18.01 9.73
C PHE A 140 -7.28 19.12 10.16
N ASP A 141 -7.62 19.95 9.20
CA ASP A 141 -8.65 20.97 9.32
C ASP A 141 -9.51 20.93 8.04
N PRO A 142 -10.80 20.55 8.12
CA PRO A 142 -11.66 20.44 6.95
C PRO A 142 -11.92 21.78 6.24
N ALA A 143 -11.67 22.92 6.89
CA ALA A 143 -11.79 24.23 6.24
C ALA A 143 -10.65 24.51 5.25
N THR A 144 -9.48 23.91 5.48
CA THR A 144 -8.26 24.14 4.68
C THR A 144 -7.81 22.89 3.92
N ASN A 145 -8.24 21.70 4.36
CA ASN A 145 -7.86 20.42 3.82
C ASN A 145 -9.09 19.52 3.66
N PRO A 146 -9.50 19.18 2.43
CA PRO A 146 -10.68 18.33 2.21
C PRO A 146 -10.45 16.86 2.61
N ALA A 147 -9.20 16.41 2.72
CA ALA A 147 -8.87 15.03 3.07
C ALA A 147 -7.61 14.93 3.93
N GLY A 148 -7.52 13.89 4.75
CA GLY A 148 -6.32 13.59 5.54
C GLY A 148 -5.77 12.17 5.36
N HIS A 149 -4.52 12.00 5.79
CA HIS A 149 -3.75 10.77 5.66
C HIS A 149 -3.92 9.87 6.88
N TRP A 150 -4.83 8.91 6.81
CA TRP A 150 -4.91 7.83 7.80
C TRP A 150 -5.73 6.64 7.27
N SER A 151 -5.39 5.44 7.74
CA SER A 151 -6.12 4.18 7.53
C SER A 151 -6.29 3.71 6.07
N SER A 152 -6.98 2.58 5.90
CA SER A 152 -7.28 1.94 4.61
C SER A 152 -8.48 2.61 3.94
N HIS A 153 -8.40 2.80 2.62
CA HIS A 153 -9.40 3.54 1.83
C HIS A 153 -9.95 2.75 0.61
N PRO A 154 -10.67 1.62 0.81
CA PRO A 154 -11.24 0.83 -0.28
C PRO A 154 -12.09 1.59 -1.32
N GLN A 155 -12.83 2.64 -0.92
CA GLN A 155 -13.62 3.40 -1.88
C GLN A 155 -12.74 4.29 -2.76
N TYR A 156 -11.66 4.84 -2.21
CA TYR A 156 -10.62 5.51 -2.98
C TYR A 156 -9.95 4.53 -3.95
N ASP A 157 -9.58 3.34 -3.45
CA ASP A 157 -8.94 2.30 -4.27
C ASP A 157 -9.82 1.89 -5.47
N ALA A 158 -11.14 1.82 -5.28
CA ALA A 158 -12.08 1.52 -6.35
C ALA A 158 -12.07 2.59 -7.46
N ILE A 159 -11.97 3.87 -7.11
CA ILE A 159 -11.86 4.97 -8.09
C ILE A 159 -10.56 4.84 -8.88
N VAL A 160 -9.43 4.67 -8.19
CA VAL A 160 -8.12 4.53 -8.84
C VAL A 160 -8.09 3.29 -9.74
N THR A 161 -8.66 2.17 -9.28
CA THR A 161 -8.80 0.94 -10.08
C THR A 161 -9.62 1.19 -11.35
N GLY A 162 -10.72 1.93 -11.26
CA GLY A 162 -11.53 2.29 -12.44
C GLY A 162 -10.77 3.15 -13.46
N LEU A 163 -9.95 4.10 -12.99
CA LEU A 163 -9.09 4.90 -13.86
C LEU A 163 -8.00 4.05 -14.52
N LEU A 164 -7.35 3.16 -13.75
CA LEU A 164 -6.34 2.24 -14.28
C LEU A 164 -6.94 1.31 -15.33
N GLU A 165 -8.14 0.77 -15.10
CA GLU A 165 -8.80 -0.16 -16.03
C GLU A 165 -9.25 0.55 -17.32
N THR A 166 -9.83 1.75 -17.20
CA THR A 166 -10.23 2.58 -18.36
C THR A 166 -9.03 2.85 -19.27
N ASN A 167 -7.90 3.24 -18.68
CA ASN A 167 -6.68 3.53 -19.44
C ASN A 167 -6.00 2.27 -20.00
N ARG A 168 -6.05 1.15 -19.27
CA ARG A 168 -5.56 -0.15 -19.75
C ARG A 168 -6.26 -0.54 -21.05
N VAL A 169 -7.60 -0.51 -21.04
CA VAL A 169 -8.42 -0.86 -22.22
C VAL A 169 -8.13 0.07 -23.40
N ALA A 170 -7.98 1.38 -23.14
CA ALA A 170 -7.64 2.34 -24.18
C ALA A 170 -6.27 2.07 -24.82
N LEU A 171 -5.25 1.78 -24.00
CA LEU A 171 -3.91 1.46 -24.48
C LEU A 171 -3.86 0.14 -25.24
N GLU A 172 -4.50 -0.92 -24.75
CA GLU A 172 -4.57 -2.20 -25.46
C GLU A 172 -5.32 -2.07 -26.78
N ARG A 173 -6.36 -1.23 -26.86
CA ARG A 173 -7.03 -0.93 -28.13
C ARG A 173 -6.11 -0.22 -29.12
N ALA A 174 -5.25 0.68 -28.64
CA ALA A 174 -4.35 1.47 -29.48
C ALA A 174 -3.09 0.71 -29.91
N TYR A 175 -2.55 -0.15 -29.05
CA TYR A 175 -1.25 -0.81 -29.23
C TYR A 175 -1.33 -2.34 -29.32
N GLY A 176 -2.51 -2.94 -29.12
CA GLY A 176 -2.74 -4.38 -29.11
C GLY A 176 -2.42 -5.06 -27.77
N SER A 177 -1.34 -4.65 -27.10
CA SER A 177 -0.93 -5.15 -25.78
C SER A 177 -0.17 -4.06 -25.00
N LEU A 178 -0.24 -4.11 -23.67
CA LEU A 178 0.54 -3.22 -22.79
C LEU A 178 2.06 -3.34 -23.01
N ASP A 179 2.55 -4.51 -23.42
CA ASP A 179 3.99 -4.72 -23.67
C ASP A 179 4.49 -4.01 -24.93
N LEU A 180 3.57 -3.56 -25.80
CA LEU A 180 3.87 -2.78 -27.01
C LEU A 180 3.71 -1.28 -26.80
N VAL A 181 3.26 -0.84 -25.62
CA VAL A 181 3.07 0.58 -25.31
C VAL A 181 4.44 1.23 -25.06
N PRO A 182 4.79 2.31 -25.78
CA PRO A 182 6.01 3.06 -25.51
C PRO A 182 6.06 3.61 -24.09
N LYS A 183 7.24 3.59 -23.46
CA LYS A 183 7.44 4.03 -22.06
C LYS A 183 6.94 5.46 -21.81
N ASP A 184 7.18 6.38 -22.75
CA ASP A 184 6.74 7.77 -22.65
C ASP A 184 5.20 7.87 -22.62
N LYS A 185 4.51 7.06 -23.43
CA LYS A 185 3.04 7.00 -23.46
C LYS A 185 2.47 6.41 -22.18
N LEU A 186 3.09 5.34 -21.68
CA LEU A 186 2.69 4.74 -20.42
C LEU A 186 2.92 5.70 -19.25
N LYS A 187 4.03 6.46 -19.25
CA LYS A 187 4.30 7.48 -18.23
C LYS A 187 3.23 8.56 -18.23
N VAL A 188 2.90 9.12 -19.40
CA VAL A 188 1.86 10.16 -19.55
C VAL A 188 0.54 9.69 -18.94
N VAL A 189 0.09 8.48 -19.30
CA VAL A 189 -1.15 7.90 -18.75
C VAL A 189 -1.10 7.75 -17.23
N MET A 190 0.03 7.28 -16.68
CA MET A 190 0.17 7.12 -15.22
C MET A 190 0.21 8.48 -14.50
N ASP A 191 0.76 9.51 -15.12
CA ASP A 191 0.76 10.88 -14.60
C ASP A 191 -0.64 11.51 -14.67
N ASP A 192 -1.36 11.32 -15.79
CA ASP A 192 -2.75 11.80 -15.94
C ASP A 192 -3.68 11.21 -14.86
N ILE A 193 -3.51 9.93 -14.52
CA ILE A 193 -4.25 9.30 -13.41
C ILE A 193 -3.89 9.93 -12.07
N ALA A 194 -2.60 10.19 -11.82
CA ALA A 194 -2.17 10.83 -10.58
C ALA A 194 -2.72 12.26 -10.47
N ASP A 195 -2.67 13.04 -11.55
CA ASP A 195 -3.18 14.41 -11.61
C ASP A 195 -4.70 14.47 -11.43
N GLU A 196 -5.46 13.55 -12.03
CA GLU A 196 -6.90 13.40 -11.79
C GLU A 196 -7.19 13.12 -10.31
N MET A 197 -6.43 12.23 -9.66
CA MET A 197 -6.63 11.94 -8.24
C MET A 197 -6.23 13.12 -7.33
N ARG A 198 -5.16 13.84 -7.68
CA ARG A 198 -4.74 15.08 -7.03
C ARG A 198 -5.85 16.12 -7.09
N ASP A 199 -6.43 16.34 -8.27
CA ASP A 199 -7.54 17.28 -8.48
C ASP A 199 -8.77 16.89 -7.67
N ARG A 200 -9.15 15.61 -7.69
CA ARG A 200 -10.28 15.11 -6.90
C ARG A 200 -10.08 15.32 -5.41
N ILE A 201 -8.88 15.06 -4.90
CA ILE A 201 -8.56 15.31 -3.50
C ILE A 201 -8.69 16.79 -3.19
N GLN A 202 -8.02 17.66 -3.94
CA GLN A 202 -8.01 19.11 -3.70
C GLN A 202 -9.40 19.75 -3.80
N LYS A 203 -10.28 19.22 -4.65
CA LYS A 203 -11.67 19.67 -4.80
C LYS A 203 -12.66 18.97 -3.87
N GLY A 204 -12.20 18.05 -3.01
CA GLY A 204 -13.08 17.24 -2.15
C GLY A 204 -14.03 16.31 -2.93
N LYS A 205 -13.70 15.96 -4.17
CA LYS A 205 -14.47 15.06 -5.05
C LYS A 205 -14.04 13.59 -4.89
N ILE A 206 -13.75 13.20 -3.67
CA ILE A 206 -13.37 11.85 -3.27
C ILE A 206 -14.34 11.35 -2.20
N PRO A 207 -14.60 10.04 -2.12
CA PRO A 207 -15.33 9.47 -1.01
C PRO A 207 -14.60 9.76 0.30
N LEU A 208 -15.30 10.40 1.22
CA LEU A 208 -14.79 10.73 2.55
C LEU A 208 -15.68 10.11 3.63
N LYS A 209 -15.05 9.70 4.73
CA LYS A 209 -15.71 9.34 5.99
C LYS A 209 -15.02 10.16 7.07
N ASP A 210 -15.69 11.03 7.81
CA ASP A 210 -15.05 11.85 8.88
C ASP A 210 -13.75 12.58 8.44
N GLY A 211 -13.72 13.13 7.22
CA GLY A 211 -12.53 13.80 6.64
C GLY A 211 -11.41 12.84 6.17
N ARG A 212 -11.61 11.53 6.36
CA ARG A 212 -10.73 10.42 5.96
C ARG A 212 -11.02 10.04 4.52
N LEU A 213 -10.01 9.67 3.72
CA LEU A 213 -10.25 8.87 2.51
C LEU A 213 -11.10 7.65 2.91
N ALA A 214 -12.28 7.50 2.31
CA ALA A 214 -13.29 6.62 2.87
C ALA A 214 -12.95 5.14 2.68
N SER A 215 -13.18 4.39 3.76
CA SER A 215 -13.29 2.93 3.73
C SER A 215 -14.70 2.52 3.33
N ALA A 216 -14.87 1.31 2.78
CA ALA A 216 -16.18 0.79 2.36
C ALA A 216 -17.27 0.95 3.45
N PRO A 217 -18.54 1.21 3.07
CA PRO A 217 -19.64 1.28 4.01
C PRO A 217 -20.00 -0.15 4.43
N GLY A 218 -19.57 -0.57 5.62
CA GLY A 218 -19.92 -1.89 6.18
C GLY A 218 -18.88 -2.46 7.13
N GLY A 219 -19.00 -2.13 8.41
CA GLY A 219 -18.27 -2.73 9.53
C GLY A 219 -18.73 -2.06 10.82
N PRO A 220 -19.08 -2.83 11.87
CA PRO A 220 -20.21 -2.55 12.76
C PRO A 220 -20.12 -1.21 13.48
N GLN A 221 -21.23 -0.48 13.47
CA GLN A 221 -21.53 0.55 14.45
C GLN A 221 -21.87 -0.14 15.78
N GLU A 222 -20.92 -0.17 16.68
CA GLU A 222 -21.15 -0.19 18.13
C GLU A 222 -20.67 1.21 18.60
N ASN A 223 -21.45 2.08 19.24
CA ASN A 223 -22.63 1.87 20.06
C ASN A 223 -23.59 3.06 19.97
N LEU A 224 -24.87 2.74 20.08
CA LEU A 224 -25.89 3.60 20.67
C LEU A 224 -25.50 3.94 22.12
N ALA A 225 -25.49 5.23 22.42
CA ALA A 225 -25.98 5.80 23.67
C ALA A 225 -26.52 7.19 23.35
#